data_AF-E6KSA6-F1
#
_entry.id   AF-E6KSA6-F1
#
_cell.length_a   1.000
_cell.length_b   1.000
_cell.length_c   1.000
_cell.angle_alpha   90.00
_cell.angle_beta   90.00
_cell.angle_gamma   90.00
#
_symmetry.space_group_name_H-M   'P 1'
#
loop_
_entity.id
_entity.type
_entity.pdbx_description
1 polymer ?
#
loop_
_entity_poly.entity_id
_entity_poly.type
_entity_poly.pdbx_seq_one_letter_code
_entity_poly.pdbx_strand_id
1 'polypeptide(L)'
;MNSFVSTMHRDFDASFSPITVFRLAIAPADAVSRCVGLWKMKGIRSERVGMREQFKQRGWSGTELVIGHSGRALLTDFFFNTRGLTLLLSQTSSFLPNRVKRAAITKIYVDIIARTIEDESGPMTELWCLADWATRINLSGFENSYIESSMRSLEESFNAQGILSAPVHHLDRKDIEPDIPLSVPELMAMRKAAQKRRR
;
A
#
# COMPACT_ATOMS: atom_id res chain seq x y z
N MET A 1 7.37 27.42 -36.56
CA MET A 1 7.28 28.04 -35.23
C MET A 1 6.02 27.54 -34.55
N ASN A 2 6.21 26.76 -33.48
CA ASN A 2 5.39 26.51 -32.29
C ASN A 2 3.88 26.76 -32.42
N SER A 3 3.03 25.79 -32.11
CA SER A 3 2.86 25.41 -30.70
C SER A 3 2.34 23.99 -30.50
N PHE A 4 3.20 23.17 -29.88
CA PHE A 4 2.85 21.97 -29.13
C PHE A 4 1.98 22.35 -27.93
N VAL A 5 0.67 22.14 -28.01
CA VAL A 5 -0.18 21.87 -26.84
C VAL A 5 -1.20 20.82 -27.28
N SER A 6 -0.74 19.58 -27.38
CA SER A 6 -1.60 18.43 -27.65
C SER A 6 -1.89 17.74 -26.33
N THR A 7 -3.16 17.82 -25.94
CA THR A 7 -3.91 16.75 -25.27
C THR A 7 -3.34 16.27 -23.93
N MET A 8 -3.57 17.06 -22.87
CA MET A 8 -3.75 16.52 -21.52
C MET A 8 -5.20 16.70 -21.08
N HIS A 9 -6.08 15.94 -21.73
CA HIS A 9 -7.32 15.50 -21.13
C HIS A 9 -7.21 13.97 -21.13
N ARG A 10 -6.53 13.42 -20.11
CA ARG A 10 -6.66 11.99 -19.81
C ARG A 10 -7.84 11.88 -18.88
N ASP A 11 -8.83 11.14 -19.34
CA ASP A 11 -10.03 10.76 -18.64
C ASP A 11 -9.68 10.32 -17.20
N PHE A 12 -10.03 11.17 -16.24
CA PHE A 12 -10.11 10.79 -14.84
C PHE A 12 -11.45 10.07 -14.68
N ASP A 13 -11.49 8.80 -15.07
CA ASP A 13 -12.65 7.95 -14.89
C ASP A 13 -12.23 6.63 -14.23
N ALA A 14 -13.02 6.24 -13.23
CA ALA A 14 -13.06 5.01 -12.43
C ALA A 14 -11.88 4.00 -12.43
N SER A 15 -11.61 3.44 -11.24
CA SER A 15 -10.88 2.17 -10.96
C SER A 15 -9.36 2.22 -10.74
N PHE A 16 -8.89 2.91 -9.69
CA PHE A 16 -7.62 2.48 -9.09
C PHE A 16 -7.87 1.16 -8.33
N SER A 17 -7.27 0.09 -8.81
CA SER A 17 -7.34 -1.21 -8.16
C SER A 17 -6.49 -1.18 -6.86
N PRO A 18 -6.99 -1.71 -5.73
CA PRO A 18 -6.26 -1.68 -4.46
C PRO A 18 -5.04 -2.61 -4.43
N ILE A 19 -4.78 -3.35 -5.52
CA ILE A 19 -3.80 -4.44 -5.58
C ILE A 19 -2.87 -4.19 -6.74
N THR A 20 -1.58 -4.10 -6.42
CA THR A 20 -0.52 -4.02 -7.42
C THR A 20 0.35 -5.26 -7.33
N VAL A 21 0.57 -5.91 -8.46
CA VAL A 21 1.39 -7.12 -8.59
C VAL A 21 2.64 -6.80 -9.39
N PHE A 22 3.79 -7.03 -8.79
CA PHE A 22 5.11 -6.83 -9.36
C PHE A 22 5.75 -8.19 -9.63
N ARG A 23 6.43 -8.31 -10.78
CA ARG A 23 7.25 -9.47 -11.11
C ARG A 23 8.71 -9.09 -11.02
N LEU A 24 9.45 -9.71 -10.10
CA LEU A 24 10.78 -9.26 -9.69
C LEU A 24 11.84 -10.36 -9.82
N ALA A 25 13.04 -9.99 -10.28
CA ALA A 25 14.20 -10.87 -10.44
C ALA A 25 15.02 -11.03 -9.15
N ILE A 26 14.36 -11.22 -8.01
CA ILE A 26 14.99 -11.40 -6.68
C ILE A 26 14.23 -12.45 -5.88
N ALA A 27 14.75 -12.89 -4.74
CA ALA A 27 14.05 -13.86 -3.89
C ALA A 27 12.80 -13.25 -3.20
N PRO A 28 11.75 -14.03 -2.89
CA PRO A 28 10.51 -13.52 -2.28
C PRO A 28 10.72 -12.77 -0.97
N ALA A 29 11.61 -13.27 -0.10
CA ALA A 29 11.92 -12.60 1.17
C ALA A 29 12.61 -11.24 0.96
N ASP A 30 13.48 -11.13 -0.04
CA ASP A 30 14.16 -9.89 -0.39
C ASP A 30 13.20 -8.89 -1.03
N ALA A 31 12.27 -9.35 -1.88
CA ALA A 31 11.22 -8.53 -2.45
C ALA A 31 10.34 -7.89 -1.37
N VAL A 32 9.89 -8.69 -0.40
CA VAL A 32 9.11 -8.19 0.75
C VAL A 32 9.96 -7.20 1.55
N SER A 33 11.21 -7.52 1.85
CA SER A 33 12.09 -6.63 2.63
C SER A 33 12.30 -5.27 1.95
N ARG A 34 12.57 -5.26 0.64
CA ARG A 34 12.71 -4.04 -0.17
C ARG A 34 11.42 -3.24 -0.21
N CYS A 35 10.28 -3.90 -0.50
CA CYS A 35 8.97 -3.25 -0.52
C CYS A 35 8.65 -2.59 0.83
N VAL A 36 8.85 -3.33 1.93
CA VAL A 36 8.70 -2.80 3.29
C VAL A 36 9.63 -1.61 3.55
N GLY A 37 10.88 -1.67 3.09
CA GLY A 37 11.83 -0.56 3.20
C GLY A 37 11.35 0.70 2.49
N LEU A 38 10.85 0.57 1.25
CA LEU A 38 10.28 1.67 0.47
C LEU A 38 9.05 2.28 1.17
N TRP A 39 8.17 1.44 1.71
CA TRP A 39 7.03 1.88 2.51
C TRP A 39 7.43 2.59 3.81
N LYS A 40 8.47 2.11 4.50
CA LYS A 40 9.01 2.77 5.71
C LYS A 40 9.57 4.16 5.41
N MET A 41 10.23 4.35 4.25
CA MET A 41 10.69 5.68 3.81
C MET A 41 9.53 6.66 3.58
N LYS A 42 8.34 6.16 3.25
CA LYS A 42 7.10 6.96 3.14
C LYS A 42 6.41 7.23 4.48
N GLY A 43 7.11 7.07 5.60
CA GLY A 43 6.59 7.41 6.94
C GLY A 43 5.80 6.32 7.65
N ILE A 44 5.80 5.08 7.13
CA ILE A 44 5.10 3.93 7.73
C ILE A 44 5.94 3.34 8.87
N ARG A 45 5.35 3.22 10.07
CA ARG A 45 6.12 3.01 11.30
C ARG A 45 6.00 1.64 11.94
N SER A 46 5.05 0.80 11.53
CA SER A 46 4.83 -0.47 12.24
C SER A 46 4.41 -1.62 11.34
N GLU A 47 5.07 -2.76 11.54
CA GLU A 47 4.64 -4.06 11.05
C GLU A 47 3.74 -4.72 12.11
N ARG A 48 2.71 -5.45 11.69
CA ARG A 48 1.90 -6.24 12.60
C ARG A 48 2.65 -7.50 13.00
N VAL A 49 2.97 -7.59 14.29
CA VAL A 49 3.56 -8.77 14.91
C VAL A 49 2.71 -10.02 14.63
N GLY A 50 3.35 -11.10 14.19
CA GLY A 50 2.71 -12.40 13.94
C GLY A 50 2.21 -12.63 12.51
N MET A 51 2.11 -11.59 11.67
CA MET A 51 1.61 -11.74 10.30
C MET A 51 2.63 -12.42 9.37
N ARG A 52 3.93 -12.18 9.59
CA ARG A 52 5.00 -12.85 8.84
C ARG A 52 4.90 -14.38 8.95
N GLU A 53 4.65 -14.87 10.16
CA GLU A 53 4.49 -16.30 10.41
C GLU A 53 3.20 -16.85 9.81
N GLN A 54 2.12 -16.07 9.78
CA GLN A 54 0.86 -16.47 9.17
C GLN A 54 0.98 -16.62 7.65
N PHE A 55 1.68 -15.71 6.97
CA PHE A 55 1.95 -15.85 5.54
C PHE A 55 2.90 -17.03 5.27
N LYS A 56 3.96 -17.19 6.08
CA LYS A 56 4.91 -18.30 5.94
C LYS A 56 4.23 -19.67 6.05
N GLN A 57 3.25 -19.82 6.95
CA GLN A 57 2.46 -21.05 7.10
C GLN A 57 1.65 -21.42 5.85
N ARG A 58 1.44 -20.47 4.95
CA ARG A 58 0.68 -20.63 3.70
C ARG A 58 1.59 -20.70 2.47
N GLY A 59 2.90 -20.78 2.65
CA GLY A 59 3.88 -20.82 1.56
C GLY A 59 4.27 -19.44 1.01
N TRP A 60 3.87 -18.35 1.68
CA TRP A 60 4.15 -16.98 1.23
C TRP A 60 5.21 -16.31 2.12
N SER A 61 6.10 -15.55 1.51
CA SER A 61 6.89 -14.54 2.24
C SER A 61 6.04 -13.29 2.33
N GLY A 62 5.78 -12.73 3.50
CA GLY A 62 4.94 -11.53 3.56
C GLY A 62 4.84 -10.89 4.92
N THR A 63 4.23 -9.72 5.00
CA THR A 63 3.95 -8.99 6.23
C THR A 63 2.73 -8.09 6.05
N GLU A 64 2.18 -7.60 7.16
CA GLU A 64 1.16 -6.56 7.16
C GLU A 64 1.75 -5.30 7.77
N LEU A 65 1.76 -4.22 7.01
CA LEU A 65 2.11 -2.89 7.50
C LEU A 65 0.87 -2.21 8.07
N VAL A 66 1.05 -1.54 9.20
CA VAL A 66 0.05 -0.66 9.79
C VAL A 66 0.50 0.77 9.60
N ILE A 67 -0.20 1.49 8.74
CA ILE A 67 -0.08 2.92 8.53
C ILE A 67 -1.02 3.59 9.56
N GLY A 68 -0.44 4.22 10.58
CA GLY A 68 -1.20 4.93 11.60
C GLY A 68 -1.24 6.42 11.32
N HIS A 69 -2.43 6.98 11.06
CA HIS A 69 -2.61 8.43 10.99
C HIS A 69 -3.00 9.01 12.36
N SER A 70 -2.05 9.62 13.08
CA SER A 70 -2.47 10.83 13.81
C SER A 70 -2.72 11.88 12.74
N GLY A 71 -3.91 12.47 12.65
CA GLY A 71 -4.28 13.42 11.58
C GLY A 71 -3.33 14.62 11.38
N ARG A 72 -2.32 14.79 12.25
CA ARG A 72 -1.23 15.78 12.09
C ARG A 72 -0.13 15.34 11.13
N ALA A 73 0.17 14.04 11.04
CA ALA A 73 1.29 13.52 10.23
C ALA A 73 1.00 13.55 8.73
N LEU A 74 -0.25 13.24 8.33
CA LEU A 74 -0.69 13.38 6.93
C LEU A 74 -0.66 14.84 6.50
N LEU A 75 -1.12 15.75 7.36
CA LEU A 75 -1.02 17.18 7.09
C LEU A 75 0.44 17.60 6.90
N THR A 76 1.35 17.24 7.80
CA THR A 76 2.76 17.62 7.65
C THR A 76 3.42 17.00 6.42
N ASP A 77 3.23 15.71 6.16
CA ASP A 77 3.88 15.04 5.01
C ASP A 77 3.31 15.56 3.68
N PHE A 78 2.03 15.93 3.62
CA PHE A 78 1.43 16.60 2.47
C PHE A 78 1.94 18.04 2.31
N PHE A 79 2.08 18.79 3.40
CA PHE A 79 2.60 20.16 3.41
C PHE A 79 4.08 20.24 3.00
N PHE A 80 4.89 19.21 3.27
CA PHE A 80 6.31 19.22 2.89
C PHE A 80 6.56 18.73 1.47
N ASN A 81 5.75 17.82 0.93
CA ASN A 81 5.99 17.23 -0.39
C ASN A 81 5.33 17.99 -1.55
N THR A 82 4.38 18.89 -1.26
CA THR A 82 3.87 19.88 -2.23
C THR A 82 4.47 21.26 -1.92
N ARG A 83 5.49 21.66 -2.69
CA ARG A 83 5.90 23.09 -2.74
C ARG A 83 4.69 23.91 -3.24
N GLY A 84 3.89 24.46 -2.34
CA GLY A 84 2.95 25.53 -2.73
C GLY A 84 1.65 25.77 -1.99
N LEU A 85 1.36 25.26 -0.79
CA LEU A 85 0.14 25.71 -0.08
C LEU A 85 0.32 25.95 1.42
N THR A 86 1.00 27.04 1.73
CA THR A 86 1.09 27.61 3.07
C THR A 86 -0.13 28.50 3.36
N LEU A 87 -1.35 27.99 3.52
CA LEU A 87 -2.44 28.82 4.06
C LEU A 87 -3.62 28.01 4.69
N LEU A 88 -3.93 28.40 5.94
CA LEU A 88 -5.25 28.40 6.60
C LEU A 88 -5.89 27.08 7.06
N LEU A 89 -5.34 26.43 8.09
CA LEU A 89 -6.11 25.47 8.91
C LEU A 89 -5.87 25.58 10.43
N SER A 90 -5.26 26.67 10.92
CA SER A 90 -4.96 26.83 12.34
C SER A 90 -6.13 27.26 13.23
N GLN A 91 -7.32 27.58 12.69
CA GLN A 91 -8.32 28.33 13.46
C GLN A 91 -9.66 27.64 13.82
N THR A 92 -9.89 26.34 13.57
CA THR A 92 -11.19 25.73 13.94
C THR A 92 -11.13 24.40 14.71
N SER A 93 -9.95 23.99 15.20
CA SER A 93 -9.79 22.68 15.88
C SER A 93 -10.12 22.65 17.38
N SER A 94 -10.66 23.73 17.97
CA SER A 94 -10.79 23.89 19.43
C SER A 94 -11.99 23.20 20.09
N PHE A 95 -12.99 22.70 19.35
CA PHE A 95 -14.25 22.22 19.96
C PHE A 95 -14.50 20.71 19.98
N LEU A 96 -13.56 19.86 19.55
CA LEU A 96 -13.72 18.39 19.66
C LEU A 96 -12.95 17.79 20.85
N PRO A 97 -13.59 16.97 21.71
CA PRO A 97 -12.93 16.34 22.85
C PRO A 97 -11.81 15.39 22.41
N ASN A 98 -10.67 15.44 23.13
CA ASN A 98 -9.44 14.68 22.85
C ASN A 98 -9.61 13.15 22.77
N ARG A 99 -10.74 12.60 23.26
CA ARG A 99 -11.07 11.17 23.13
C ARG A 99 -11.60 10.80 21.73
N VAL A 100 -12.33 11.71 21.08
CA VAL A 100 -12.83 11.53 19.70
C VAL A 100 -11.70 11.76 18.68
N LYS A 101 -10.83 12.75 18.94
CA LYS A 101 -9.61 12.98 18.14
C LYS A 101 -8.64 11.79 18.13
N ARG A 102 -8.64 10.97 19.20
CA ARG A 102 -7.85 9.72 19.27
C ARG A 102 -8.57 8.51 18.68
N ALA A 103 -9.89 8.54 18.55
CA ALA A 103 -10.69 7.46 17.96
C ALA A 103 -10.69 7.51 16.42
N ALA A 104 -10.50 8.69 15.83
CA ALA A 104 -10.40 8.88 14.37
C ALA A 104 -8.99 8.61 13.80
N ILE A 105 -8.18 7.79 14.49
CA ILE A 105 -6.94 7.25 13.90
C ILE A 105 -7.40 6.13 12.96
N THR A 106 -7.68 6.49 11.70
CA THR A 106 -7.85 5.50 10.63
C THR A 106 -6.50 4.81 10.49
N LYS A 107 -6.42 3.57 10.98
CA LYS A 107 -5.28 2.70 10.73
C LYS A 107 -5.54 2.03 9.40
N ILE A 108 -4.58 2.14 8.50
CA ILE A 108 -4.61 1.45 7.23
C ILE A 108 -3.66 0.28 7.29
N TYR A 109 -4.08 -0.79 6.65
CA TYR A 109 -3.30 -1.98 6.47
C TYR A 109 -2.81 -2.07 5.03
N VAL A 110 -1.51 -2.28 4.86
CA VAL A 110 -0.92 -2.65 3.57
C VAL A 110 -0.36 -4.05 3.72
N ASP A 111 -0.97 -5.00 3.03
CA ASP A 111 -0.56 -6.39 3.01
C ASP A 111 0.44 -6.58 1.86
N ILE A 112 1.65 -7.04 2.18
CA ILE A 112 2.74 -7.25 1.22
C ILE A 112 3.08 -8.74 1.27
N ILE A 113 2.88 -9.45 0.17
CA ILE A 113 3.18 -10.88 0.07
C ILE A 113 3.95 -11.17 -1.21
N ALA A 114 4.78 -12.20 -1.18
CA ALA A 114 5.58 -12.65 -2.30
C ALA A 114 5.67 -14.17 -2.34
N ARG A 115 5.61 -14.72 -3.55
CA ARG A 115 5.90 -16.13 -3.83
C ARG A 115 6.83 -16.24 -5.03
N THR A 116 7.53 -17.35 -5.14
CA THR A 116 8.20 -17.73 -6.39
C THR A 116 7.16 -18.28 -7.35
N ILE A 117 7.20 -17.86 -8.61
CA ILE A 117 6.45 -18.49 -9.69
C ILE A 117 7.42 -18.86 -10.82
N GLU A 118 7.06 -19.89 -11.58
CA GLU A 118 7.81 -20.33 -12.75
C GLU A 118 7.28 -19.58 -13.99
N ASP A 119 8.16 -18.87 -14.68
CA ASP A 119 7.86 -18.22 -15.96
C ASP A 119 8.71 -18.87 -17.07
N GLU A 120 8.42 -18.57 -18.34
CA GLU A 120 9.18 -19.10 -19.48
C GLU A 120 10.68 -18.75 -19.41
N SER A 121 11.02 -17.64 -18.74
CA SER A 121 12.39 -17.16 -18.53
C SER A 121 13.07 -17.73 -17.26
N GLY A 122 12.38 -18.59 -16.50
CA GLY A 122 12.86 -19.17 -15.24
C GLY A 122 12.12 -18.66 -14.00
N PRO A 123 12.60 -19.03 -12.80
CA PRO A 123 11.93 -18.69 -11.54
C PRO A 123 12.01 -17.19 -11.28
N MET A 124 10.86 -16.58 -11.01
CA MET A 124 10.75 -15.17 -10.67
C MET A 124 9.87 -14.98 -9.44
N THR A 125 9.97 -13.81 -8.80
CA THR A 125 9.14 -13.49 -7.66
C THR A 125 7.93 -12.69 -8.07
N GLU A 126 6.76 -13.19 -7.73
CA GLU A 126 5.51 -12.46 -7.79
C GLU A 126 5.24 -11.79 -6.43
N LEU A 127 5.35 -10.46 -6.38
CA LEU A 127 5.12 -9.63 -5.20
C LEU A 127 3.79 -8.90 -5.33
N TRP A 128 2.88 -9.16 -4.40
CA TRP A 128 1.58 -8.52 -4.29
C TRP A 128 1.61 -7.46 -3.19
N CYS A 129 1.08 -6.28 -3.50
CA CYS A 129 0.87 -5.20 -2.56
C CYS A 129 -0.61 -4.81 -2.56
N LEU A 130 -1.33 -5.19 -1.49
CA LEU A 130 -2.73 -4.84 -1.28
C LEU A 130 -2.82 -3.70 -0.26
N ALA A 131 -3.35 -2.56 -0.70
CA ALA A 131 -3.73 -1.48 0.21
C ALA A 131 -5.23 -1.61 0.56
N ASP A 132 -5.55 -2.23 1.69
CA ASP A 132 -6.93 -2.43 2.16
C ASP A 132 -7.45 -1.14 2.83
N TRP A 133 -7.63 -0.10 2.03
CA TRP A 133 -8.20 1.19 2.44
C TRP A 133 -9.75 1.18 2.35
N ALA A 134 -10.29 0.32 1.49
CA ALA A 134 -11.71 0.26 1.16
C ALA A 134 -12.61 -0.35 2.26
N THR A 135 -12.06 -1.11 3.21
CA THR A 135 -12.88 -1.66 4.31
C THR A 135 -13.24 -0.62 5.38
N ARG A 136 -12.76 0.63 5.30
CA ARG A 136 -13.05 1.64 6.33
C ARG A 136 -13.22 3.07 5.79
N ILE A 137 -14.36 3.34 5.16
CA ILE A 137 -14.91 4.69 4.88
C ILE A 137 -14.41 5.20 3.52
N ASN A 138 -15.24 5.34 2.49
CA ASN A 138 -16.04 6.55 2.20
C ASN A 138 -15.39 7.90 2.56
N LEU A 139 -14.05 7.96 2.59
CA LEU A 139 -13.28 9.17 2.79
C LEU A 139 -12.78 9.61 1.42
N SER A 140 -13.39 10.69 0.93
CA SER A 140 -12.90 11.67 -0.05
C SER A 140 -11.82 11.20 -1.03
N GLY A 141 -12.06 11.32 -2.34
CA GLY A 141 -11.14 10.99 -3.44
C GLY A 141 -9.72 11.56 -3.41
N PHE A 142 -9.34 12.31 -2.37
CA PHE A 142 -7.96 12.64 -2.00
C PHE A 142 -7.13 11.44 -1.52
N GLU A 143 -7.73 10.38 -0.98
CA GLU A 143 -6.97 9.20 -0.49
C GLU A 143 -6.49 8.29 -1.64
N ASN A 144 -7.25 8.24 -2.74
CA ASN A 144 -6.89 7.44 -3.93
C ASN A 144 -5.59 7.92 -4.60
N SER A 145 -5.38 9.24 -4.68
CA SER A 145 -4.18 9.79 -5.33
C SER A 145 -2.90 9.49 -4.55
N TYR A 146 -2.97 9.37 -3.21
CA TYR A 146 -1.82 8.96 -2.40
C TYR A 146 -1.46 7.49 -2.60
N ILE A 147 -2.45 6.60 -2.73
CA ILE A 147 -2.20 5.18 -2.99
C ILE A 147 -1.59 5.00 -4.38
N GLU A 148 -2.19 5.64 -5.38
CA GLU A 148 -1.68 5.61 -6.75
C GLU A 148 -0.25 6.13 -6.82
N SER A 149 0.03 7.28 -6.18
CA SER A 149 1.39 7.83 -6.09
C SER A 149 2.35 6.90 -5.34
N SER A 150 1.88 6.22 -4.30
CA SER A 150 2.69 5.28 -3.54
C SER A 150 3.04 4.04 -4.35
N MET A 151 2.07 3.43 -5.05
CA MET A 151 2.30 2.26 -5.90
C MET A 151 3.16 2.61 -7.12
N ARG A 152 2.92 3.76 -7.77
CA ARG A 152 3.78 4.26 -8.86
C ARG A 152 5.22 4.47 -8.38
N SER A 153 5.40 5.04 -7.20
CA SER A 153 6.73 5.23 -6.63
C SER A 153 7.43 3.92 -6.28
N LEU A 154 6.69 2.86 -5.91
CA LEU A 154 7.26 1.51 -5.75
C LEU A 154 7.72 0.96 -7.10
N GLU A 155 6.89 1.07 -8.14
CA GLU A 155 7.22 0.66 -9.50
C GLU A 155 8.49 1.38 -9.99
N GLU A 156 8.53 2.71 -9.91
CA GLU A 156 9.70 3.52 -10.27
C GLU A 156 10.95 3.08 -9.51
N SER A 157 10.81 2.79 -8.21
CA SER A 157 11.92 2.34 -7.37
C SER A 157 12.42 0.94 -7.76
N PHE A 158 11.54 0.01 -8.09
CA PHE A 158 11.92 -1.34 -8.54
C PHE A 158 12.52 -1.30 -9.94
N ASN A 159 11.99 -0.46 -10.82
CA ASN A 159 12.53 -0.23 -12.16
C ASN A 159 13.93 0.40 -12.09
N ALA A 160 14.12 1.43 -11.25
CA ALA A 160 15.42 2.07 -11.05
C ALA A 160 16.48 1.13 -10.44
N GLN A 161 16.04 0.13 -9.67
CA GLN A 161 16.91 -0.94 -9.16
C GLN A 161 17.23 -2.02 -10.21
N GLY A 162 16.58 -1.99 -11.37
CA GLY A 162 16.75 -3.00 -12.42
C GLY A 162 16.23 -4.40 -12.02
N ILE A 163 15.32 -4.47 -11.06
CA ILE A 163 14.80 -5.75 -10.55
C ILE A 163 13.40 -6.08 -11.08
N LEU A 164 12.75 -5.16 -11.80
CA LEU A 164 11.43 -5.38 -12.39
C LEU A 164 11.58 -6.21 -13.68
N SER A 165 11.01 -7.42 -13.69
CA SER A 165 11.17 -8.38 -14.79
C SER A 165 10.06 -8.27 -15.85
N ALA A 166 8.91 -7.71 -15.49
CA ALA A 166 7.77 -7.59 -16.39
C ALA A 166 6.92 -6.36 -16.00
N PRO A 167 6.02 -5.91 -16.90
CA PRO A 167 5.09 -4.83 -16.60
C PRO A 167 4.27 -5.08 -15.33
N VAL A 168 3.97 -4.02 -14.59
CA VAL A 168 3.16 -4.09 -13.38
C VAL A 168 1.71 -4.36 -13.72
N HIS A 169 1.07 -5.24 -12.94
CA HIS A 169 -0.35 -5.55 -13.07
C HIS A 169 -1.15 -4.92 -11.94
N HIS A 170 -2.28 -4.32 -12.27
CA HIS A 170 -3.26 -3.80 -11.32
C HIS A 170 -4.51 -4.70 -11.37
N LEU A 171 -4.92 -5.22 -10.22
CA LEU A 171 -6.02 -6.21 -10.11
C LEU A 171 -7.14 -5.73 -9.19
N ASP A 172 -8.39 -5.83 -9.59
CA ASP A 172 -9.46 -5.56 -8.64
C ASP A 172 -9.55 -6.69 -7.59
N ARG A 173 -10.18 -6.40 -6.46
CA ARG A 173 -10.36 -7.42 -5.40
C ARG A 173 -11.14 -8.66 -5.87
N LYS A 174 -12.00 -8.49 -6.88
CA LYS A 174 -12.78 -9.58 -7.51
C LYS A 174 -11.90 -10.52 -8.36
N ASP A 175 -10.72 -10.06 -8.77
CA ASP A 175 -9.80 -10.80 -9.64
C ASP A 175 -8.73 -11.57 -8.84
N ILE A 176 -8.80 -11.53 -7.49
CA ILE A 176 -7.89 -12.31 -6.64
C ILE A 176 -8.27 -13.80 -6.74
N GLU A 177 -7.30 -14.61 -7.14
CA GLU A 177 -7.46 -16.07 -7.16
C GLU A 177 -7.68 -16.63 -5.73
N PRO A 178 -8.50 -17.69 -5.56
CA PRO A 178 -8.85 -18.20 -4.24
C PRO A 178 -7.68 -18.73 -3.39
N ASP A 179 -6.57 -19.12 -4.01
CA ASP A 179 -5.36 -19.64 -3.37
C ASP A 179 -4.48 -18.52 -2.76
N ILE A 180 -4.75 -17.27 -3.10
CA ILE A 180 -3.99 -16.12 -2.64
C ILE A 180 -4.53 -15.66 -1.27
N PRO A 181 -3.69 -15.58 -0.22
CA PRO A 181 -4.12 -15.29 1.16
C PRO A 181 -4.40 -13.79 1.39
N LEU A 182 -5.03 -13.12 0.43
CA LEU A 182 -5.42 -11.71 0.45
C LEU A 182 -6.94 -11.51 0.46
N SER A 183 -7.70 -12.61 0.44
CA SER A 183 -9.15 -12.54 0.62
C SER A 183 -9.49 -11.94 2.00
N VAL A 184 -10.59 -11.18 2.07
CA VAL A 184 -11.08 -10.59 3.35
C VAL A 184 -11.17 -11.64 4.48
N PRO A 185 -11.83 -12.80 4.29
CA PRO A 185 -11.99 -13.76 5.38
C PRO A 185 -10.65 -14.33 5.86
N GLU A 186 -9.72 -14.61 4.93
CA GLU A 186 -8.42 -15.19 5.26
C GLU A 186 -7.55 -14.20 6.03
N LEU A 187 -7.47 -12.95 5.56
CA LEU A 187 -6.77 -11.88 6.26
C LEU A 187 -7.35 -11.67 7.67
N MET A 188 -8.68 -11.64 7.83
CA MET A 188 -9.31 -11.52 9.15
C MET A 188 -8.94 -12.69 10.07
N ALA A 189 -8.93 -13.92 9.57
CA ALA A 189 -8.55 -15.10 10.32
C ALA A 189 -7.08 -15.03 10.77
N MET A 190 -6.17 -14.68 9.86
CA MET A 190 -4.75 -14.48 10.14
C MET A 190 -4.51 -13.38 11.16
N ARG A 191 -5.16 -12.23 10.99
CA ARG A 191 -5.13 -11.07 11.91
C ARG A 191 -5.55 -11.48 13.33
N LYS A 192 -6.58 -12.32 13.46
CA LYS A 192 -7.06 -12.88 14.74
C LYS A 192 -6.07 -13.88 15.34
N ALA A 193 -5.50 -14.76 14.52
CA ALA A 193 -4.49 -15.74 14.95
C ALA A 193 -3.20 -15.06 15.43
N ALA A 194 -2.71 -14.04 14.71
CA ALA A 194 -1.57 -13.23 15.09
C ALA A 194 -1.80 -12.50 16.43
N GLN A 195 -3.02 -12.01 16.69
CA GLN A 195 -3.37 -11.36 17.95
C GLN A 195 -3.41 -12.34 19.13
N LYS A 196 -3.87 -13.58 18.92
CA LYS A 196 -3.88 -14.63 19.96
C LYS A 196 -2.46 -15.01 20.40
N ARG A 197 -1.51 -15.08 19.47
CA ARG A 197 -0.09 -15.37 19.78
C ARG A 197 0.62 -14.26 20.55
N ARG A 198 0.03 -13.07 20.66
CA ARG A 198 0.55 -11.93 21.43
C ARG A 198 0.08 -11.93 22.90
N ARG A 199 -0.89 -12.78 23.26
CA ARG A 199 -1.42 -12.93 24.62
C ARG A 199 -0.77 -14.14 25.27
#